data_AF-F9F4Q7-F1
#
_entry.id   AF-F9F4Q7-F1
#
_cell.length_a   1.000
_cell.length_b   1.000
_cell.length_c   1.000
_cell.angle_alpha   90.00
_cell.angle_beta   90.00
_cell.angle_gamma   90.00
#
_symmetry.space_group_name_H-M   'P 1'
#
loop_
_entity.id
_entity.type
_entity.pdbx_description
1 polymer ?
#
loop_
_entity_poly.entity_id
_entity_poly.type
_entity_poly.pdbx_seq_one_letter_code
_entity_poly.pdbx_strand_id
1 'polypeptide(L)' 'MRNVLMHNGRISGIVDWENSGWFPDYWEYTKAHYVIKLNKRWLAVVNRILESFGDFTLDLEIERRLWEYRF' A
#
# COMPACT_ATOMS: atom_id res chain seq x y z
N MET A 1 -2.05 5.45 7.18
CA MET A 1 -2.76 4.21 7.52
C MET A 1 -3.25 4.30 8.94
N ARG A 2 -4.55 4.14 9.16
CA ARG A 2 -5.16 3.97 10.49
C ARG A 2 -5.65 2.53 10.74
N ASN A 3 -5.48 1.65 9.74
CA ASN A 3 -6.15 0.36 9.69
C ASN A 3 -5.22 -0.82 10.02
N VAL A 4 -3.92 -0.56 10.21
CA VAL A 4 -2.93 -1.54 10.67
C VAL A 4 -2.54 -1.18 12.09
N LEU A 5 -2.87 -2.05 13.04
CA LEU A 5 -2.58 -1.87 14.46
C LEU A 5 -1.20 -2.45 14.79
N MET A 6 -0.46 -1.74 15.66
CA MET A 6 0.85 -2.15 16.13
C MET A 6 0.85 -2.25 17.66
N HIS A 7 1.35 -3.36 18.19
CA HIS A 7 1.56 -3.58 19.62
C HIS A 7 2.98 -4.12 19.85
N ASN A 8 3.76 -3.45 20.70
CA ASN A 8 5.15 -3.81 21.00
C ASN A 8 6.03 -4.04 19.76
N GLY A 9 5.89 -3.18 18.74
CA GLY A 9 6.66 -3.26 17.50
C GLY A 9 6.24 -4.39 16.55
N ARG A 10 5.14 -5.10 16.84
CA ARG A 10 4.57 -6.15 15.99
C ARG A 10 3.18 -5.76 15.53
N ILE A 11 2.79 -6.23 14.34
CA ILE A 11 1.42 -6.09 13.86
C ILE A 11 0.50 -6.87 14.79
N SER A 12 -0.50 -6.20 15.35
CA SER A 12 -1.46 -6.80 16.28
C SER A 12 -2.84 -7.02 15.67
N GLY A 13 -3.11 -6.44 14.50
CA GLY A 13 -4.36 -6.64 13.78
C GLY A 13 -4.51 -5.71 12.59
N ILE A 14 -5.42 -6.08 11.70
CA ILE A 14 -5.93 -5.24 10.62
C ILE A 14 -7.40 -5.01 10.91
N VAL A 15 -7.82 -3.76 10.84
CA VAL A 15 -9.20 -3.33 11.11
C VAL A 15 -9.77 -2.61 9.89
N ASP A 16 -11.06 -2.26 9.94
CA ASP A 16 -11.70 -1.49 8.87
C ASP A 16 -11.72 -2.25 7.52
N TRP A 17 -12.39 -3.42 7.56
CA TRP A 17 -12.51 -4.37 6.43
C TRP A 17 -13.72 -4.08 5.52
N GLU A 18 -14.42 -2.96 5.70
CA GLU A 18 -15.65 -2.63 4.96
C GLU A 18 -15.43 -2.41 3.46
N ASN A 19 -14.19 -2.08 3.06
CA ASN A 19 -13.78 -1.97 1.66
C ASN A 19 -12.91 -3.14 1.17
N SER A 20 -12.83 -4.23 1.93
CA SER A 20 -12.06 -5.40 1.53
C SER A 20 -12.76 -6.18 0.42
N GLY A 21 -11.98 -6.73 -0.50
CA GLY A 21 -12.48 -7.43 -1.66
C GLY A 21 -11.37 -8.05 -2.48
N TRP A 22 -11.75 -8.70 -3.57
CA TRP A 22 -10.81 -9.24 -4.56
C TRP A 22 -10.36 -8.13 -5.49
N PHE A 23 -9.18 -7.60 -5.23
CA PHE A 23 -8.51 -6.61 -6.06
C PHE A 23 -7.30 -7.25 -6.77
N PRO A 24 -6.76 -6.60 -7.81
CA PRO A 24 -5.48 -7.01 -8.40
C PRO A 24 -4.38 -7.12 -7.35
N ASP A 25 -3.40 -7.98 -7.61
CA ASP A 25 -2.25 -8.25 -6.75
C ASP A 25 -1.41 -7.00 -6.42
N TYR A 26 -1.26 -6.07 -7.36
CA TYR A 26 -0.57 -4.79 -7.14
C TYR A 26 -1.33 -3.80 -6.26
N TRP A 27 -2.62 -4.04 -5.98
CA TRP A 27 -3.52 -3.03 -5.38
C TRP A 27 -3.02 -2.52 -4.03
N GLU A 28 -2.61 -3.42 -3.13
CA GLU A 28 -2.14 -3.01 -1.81
C GLU A 28 -0.84 -2.18 -1.90
N TYR A 29 0.03 -2.51 -2.87
CA TYR A 29 1.26 -1.77 -3.13
C TYR A 29 0.95 -0.34 -3.60
N THR A 30 0.13 -0.18 -4.64
CA THR A 30 -0.17 1.13 -5.20
C THR A 30 -1.00 1.99 -4.25
N LYS A 31 -1.95 1.39 -3.51
CA LYS A 31 -2.74 2.09 -2.48
C LYS A 31 -1.90 2.57 -1.31
N ALA A 32 -0.93 1.77 -0.84
CA ALA A 32 -0.02 2.20 0.22
C ALA A 32 0.79 3.43 -0.20
N HIS A 33 1.28 3.47 -1.44
CA HIS A 33 1.96 4.63 -2.03
C HIS A 33 1.04 5.83 -2.24
N TYR A 34 -0.23 5.61 -2.59
CA TYR A 34 -1.23 6.67 -2.74
C TYR A 34 -1.56 7.38 -1.43
N VAL A 35 -1.82 6.60 -0.37
CA VAL A 35 -2.32 7.13 0.91
C VAL A 35 -1.20 7.74 1.74
N ILE A 36 0.05 7.25 1.59
CA ILE A 36 1.17 7.58 2.48
C ILE A 36 2.32 8.18 1.69
N LYS A 37 2.01 9.18 0.84
CA LYS A 37 2.95 9.81 -0.11
C LYS A 37 4.25 10.32 0.52
N LEU A 38 4.24 10.77 1.78
CA LEU A 38 5.36 11.48 2.40
C LEU A 38 6.12 10.69 3.47
N ASN A 39 5.57 9.59 3.99
CA ASN A 39 6.24 8.83 5.05
C ASN A 39 7.20 7.79 4.46
N LYS A 40 8.44 8.23 4.19
CA LYS A 40 9.49 7.39 3.59
C LYS A 40 9.79 6.12 4.39
N ARG A 41 9.78 6.19 5.72
CA ARG A 41 10.02 5.02 6.58
C ARG A 41 8.94 3.96 6.36
N TRP A 42 7.69 4.39 6.19
CA TRP A 42 6.60 3.46 5.95
C TRP A 42 6.62 2.89 4.53
N LEU A 43 6.91 3.71 3.52
CA LEU A 43 7.08 3.23 2.14
C LEU A 43 8.22 2.20 2.04
N ALA A 44 9.31 2.38 2.80
CA ALA A 44 10.38 1.39 2.87
C ALA A 44 9.92 0.05 3.48
N VAL A 45 9.06 0.08 4.49
CA VAL A 45 8.47 -1.14 5.07
C VAL A 45 7.56 -1.84 4.06
N VAL A 46 6.69 -1.10 3.38
CA VAL A 46 5.79 -1.62 2.35
C VAL A 46 6.60 -2.26 1.22
N ASN A 47 7.61 -1.57 0.69
CA ASN A 47 8.49 -2.10 -0.35
C ASN A 47 9.14 -3.40 0.11
N ARG A 48 9.73 -3.43 1.31
CA ARG A 48 10.39 -4.63 1.84
C ARG A 48 9.44 -5.82 2.00
N ILE A 49 8.20 -5.58 2.41
CA ILE A 49 7.22 -6.66 2.63
C ILE A 49 6.69 -7.18 1.29
N LEU A 50 6.39 -6.28 0.35
CA LEU A 50 5.71 -6.65 -0.89
C LEU A 50 6.67 -7.07 -2.01
N GLU A 51 7.95 -6.77 -1.91
CA GLU A 51 8.98 -7.22 -2.86
C GLU A 51 9.03 -8.75 -2.99
N SER A 52 8.70 -9.50 -1.94
CA SER A 52 8.64 -10.97 -2.03
C SER A 52 7.45 -11.50 -2.84
N PHE A 53 6.46 -10.66 -3.13
CA PHE A 53 5.24 -11.03 -3.86
C PHE A 53 5.29 -10.66 -5.34
N GLY A 54 6.23 -9.82 -5.76
CA GLY A 54 6.41 -9.43 -7.15
C GLY A 54 7.05 -8.04 -7.32
N ASP A 55 7.35 -7.70 -8.57
CA ASP A 55 7.74 -6.34 -8.96
C ASP A 55 6.50 -5.55 -9.42
N PHE A 56 6.05 -4.62 -8.58
CA PHE A 56 4.90 -3.77 -8.82
C PHE A 56 5.31 -2.34 -9.25
N THR A 57 6.58 -2.13 -9.61
CA THR A 57 7.10 -0.80 -9.95
C THR A 57 6.40 -0.21 -11.16
N LEU A 58 6.13 -1.04 -12.17
CA LEU A 58 5.40 -0.64 -13.37
C LEU A 58 3.95 -0.26 -13.07
N ASP A 59 3.23 -1.09 -12.29
CA ASP A 59 1.85 -0.80 -11.89
C ASP A 59 1.75 0.51 -11.10
N LEU A 60 2.72 0.75 -10.21
CA LEU A 60 2.79 2.01 -9.46
C LEU A 60 3.03 3.21 -10.38
N GLU A 61 3.86 3.08 -11.40
CA GLU A 61 4.09 4.16 -12.37
C GLU A 61 2.82 4.46 -13.17
N ILE A 62 2.10 3.42 -13.61
CA ILE A 62 0.83 3.54 -14.33
C ILE A 62 -0.21 4.24 -13.45
N GLU A 63 -0.39 3.78 -12.20
CA GLU A 63 -1.31 4.37 -11.24
C GLU A 63 -0.98 5.84 -10.95
N ARG A 64 0.30 6.20 -10.79
CA ARG A 64 0.73 7.59 -10.59
C ARG A 64 0.32 8.48 -11.75
N ARG A 65 0.52 8.03 -12.98
CA ARG A 65 0.07 8.75 -14.18
C ARG A 65 -1.45 8.90 -14.15
N LEU A 66 -2.19 7.83 -13.86
CA LEU A 66 -3.66 7.89 -13.74
C LEU A 66 -4.13 8.91 -12.68
N TRP A 67 -3.45 9.01 -11.53
CA TRP A 67 -3.80 9.99 -10.50
C TRP A 67 -3.57 11.44 -10.94
N GLU A 68 -2.60 11.69 -11.82
CA GLU A 68 -2.34 13.01 -12.39
C GLU A 68 -3.40 13.44 -13.40
N TYR A 69 -4.04 12.48 -14.07
CA TYR A 69 -5.08 12.74 -15.06
C TYR A 69 -6.39 13.32 -14.49
N ARG A 70 -6.52 13.49 -13.16
CA ARG A 70 -7.71 14.03 -12.44
C ARG A 70 -9.06 13.61 -13.03
N PHE A 71 -9.69 12.63 -12.40
CA PHE A 71 -11.16 12.55 -12.39
C PHE A 71 -11.76 13.69 -11.56
#